data_AF-A0AAD8VBX3-F1
#
_entry.id   AF-A0AAD8VBX3-F1
#
_cell.length_a   1.000
_cell.length_b   1.000
_cell.length_c   1.000
_cell.angle_alpha   90.00
_cell.angle_beta   90.00
_cell.angle_gamma   90.00
#
_symmetry.space_group_name_H-M   'P 1'
#
loop_
_entity.id
_entity.type
_entity.pdbx_description
1 polymer ?
#
loop_
_entity_poly.entity_id
_entity_poly.type
_entity_poly.pdbx_seq_one_letter_code
_entity_poly.pdbx_strand_id
1 'polypeptide(L)'
;MATEAAAPTATGTGLTAVVNEGKRWTYLDNIRKNPGPFSDPDVAGTEEAFEQFDKIKVFGAGGLGCEILKNLAMSKFKDIHVIDMDTIDISNLNRQFLFRKSDVGKSKAEVAAQFVMRRVKGVKITAHNCAIQDFDHDFYKQFQFVVCGLDSIEARRWINATLVQIAEEGEDPDSLIPMIDGGTEGFKGQARVIVPSITSCIECQLDMHAPRAAVPLCTIASIPRQPEHCIEWAHVIAWEKEKPFPQLDKDDSTHVSWLYQKALARAQEFNITGVTYALTQGVIKNIIPAIASTNAIIAAACCNEAFKLASSAAPTLGMEENYMMYSGNDSIYTYTFKHEKKDDCPVCGQQSRPLEVDPKTTLQDLLDSFAVRPEAQLKRPSIRADNKTLYMQSPPSLEEQTRPNLEKTIEELELEDGQNVLVTDPAFPLQFNFYLRFKTTV
;
A
#
# COMPACT_ATOMS: atom_id res chain seq x y z
N MET A 1 -24.90 -7.05 58.95
CA MET A 1 -23.97 -5.93 58.74
C MET A 1 -22.77 -6.48 57.99
N ALA A 2 -22.85 -6.42 56.66
CA ALA A 2 -21.80 -6.88 55.75
C ALA A 2 -20.89 -5.68 55.44
N THR A 3 -19.59 -5.88 55.59
CA THR A 3 -18.55 -4.89 55.32
C THR A 3 -18.25 -4.82 53.82
N GLU A 4 -18.55 -3.69 53.20
CA GLU A 4 -18.08 -3.36 51.85
C GLU A 4 -16.56 -3.12 51.87
N ALA A 5 -15.83 -3.91 51.09
CA ALA A 5 -14.42 -3.67 50.78
C ALA A 5 -14.33 -2.67 49.63
N ALA A 6 -13.79 -1.48 49.91
CA ALA A 6 -13.49 -0.47 48.89
C ALA A 6 -12.34 -0.94 47.98
N ALA A 7 -12.57 -0.93 46.68
CA ALA A 7 -11.56 -1.20 45.66
C ALA A 7 -10.52 -0.07 45.59
N PRO A 8 -9.23 -0.37 45.35
CA PRO A 8 -8.21 0.67 45.24
C PRO A 8 -8.34 1.40 43.89
N THR A 9 -8.54 2.71 43.96
CA THR A 9 -8.47 3.65 42.84
C THR A 9 -7.11 3.57 42.17
N ALA A 10 -7.09 3.20 40.88
CA ALA A 10 -5.91 3.28 40.03
C ALA A 10 -5.55 4.75 39.78
N THR A 11 -4.59 5.27 40.55
CA THR A 11 -3.97 6.58 40.31
C THR A 11 -3.09 6.53 39.06
N GLY A 12 -3.25 7.54 38.21
CA GLY A 12 -2.72 7.61 36.85
C GLY A 12 -1.23 7.31 36.69
N THR A 13 -0.91 6.70 35.56
CA THR A 13 0.45 6.53 35.05
C THR A 13 1.04 7.91 34.77
N GLY A 14 1.83 8.41 35.72
CA GLY A 14 2.59 9.65 35.55
C GLY A 14 3.52 9.55 34.35
N LEU A 15 3.23 10.34 33.31
CA LEU A 15 4.20 10.74 32.31
C LEU A 15 5.34 11.44 33.05
N THR A 16 6.47 10.75 33.25
CA THR A 16 7.68 11.33 33.83
C THR A 16 8.06 12.56 33.01
N ALA A 17 8.02 13.74 33.62
CA ALA A 17 8.37 15.00 32.98
C ALA A 17 9.78 14.91 32.37
N VAL A 18 9.90 15.27 31.08
CA VAL A 18 11.18 15.23 30.38
C VAL A 18 12.05 16.38 30.88
N VAL A 19 13.26 16.05 31.33
CA VAL A 19 14.25 17.07 31.72
C VAL A 19 14.58 17.92 30.49
N ASN A 20 14.28 19.21 30.54
CA ASN A 20 14.54 20.20 29.49
C ASN A 20 13.77 20.03 28.16
N GLU A 21 12.44 19.83 28.20
CA GLU A 21 11.57 19.78 27.00
C GLU A 21 11.84 20.93 26.01
N GLY A 22 12.05 22.17 26.50
CA GLY A 22 12.37 23.32 25.63
C GLY A 22 13.74 23.22 24.93
N LYS A 23 14.75 22.59 25.55
CA LYS A 23 16.06 22.37 24.92
C LYS A 23 16.06 21.18 23.96
N ARG A 24 15.21 20.18 24.21
CA ARG A 24 15.09 18.99 23.38
C ARG A 24 14.66 19.33 21.95
N TRP A 25 13.74 20.27 21.82
CA TRP A 25 13.12 20.63 20.54
C TRP A 25 13.73 21.87 19.88
N THR A 26 14.82 22.43 20.42
CA THR A 26 15.37 23.73 19.97
C THR A 26 15.59 23.81 18.46
N TYR A 27 16.17 22.78 17.83
CA TYR A 27 16.42 22.82 16.39
C TYR A 27 15.15 22.77 15.54
N LEU A 28 14.17 21.95 15.92
CA LEU A 28 12.89 21.87 15.21
C LEU A 28 12.04 23.11 15.44
N ASP A 29 12.05 23.64 16.67
CA ASP A 29 11.38 24.90 16.99
C ASP A 29 12.00 26.06 16.22
N ASN A 30 13.32 26.07 16.00
CA ASN A 30 13.94 27.11 15.16
C ASN A 30 13.46 27.06 13.71
N ILE A 31 13.25 25.86 13.15
CA ILE A 31 12.73 25.71 11.78
C ILE A 31 11.26 26.13 11.71
N ARG A 32 10.45 25.77 12.71
CA ARG A 32 9.02 26.09 12.74
C ARG A 32 8.77 27.58 13.00
N LYS A 33 9.52 28.17 13.93
CA LYS A 33 9.23 29.51 14.47
C LYS A 33 9.83 30.65 13.68
N ASN A 34 10.94 30.41 12.99
CA ASN A 34 11.61 31.45 12.23
C ASN A 34 11.26 31.28 10.75
N PRO A 35 10.35 32.10 10.19
CA PRO A 35 10.02 32.01 8.77
C PRO A 35 11.27 32.29 7.92
N GLY A 36 11.42 31.52 6.85
CA GLY A 36 12.48 31.66 5.86
C GLY A 36 11.93 32.11 4.51
N PRO A 37 12.81 32.34 3.51
CA PRO A 37 12.41 32.77 2.16
C PRO A 37 11.59 31.74 1.39
N PHE A 38 11.53 30.49 1.86
CA PHE A 38 10.76 29.40 1.25
C PHE A 38 9.58 28.96 2.12
N SER A 39 9.35 29.62 3.26
CA SER A 39 8.22 29.31 4.12
C SER A 39 6.94 29.93 3.55
N ASP A 40 5.79 29.36 3.92
CA ASP A 40 4.50 29.96 3.58
C ASP A 40 4.38 31.34 4.25
N PRO A 41 4.20 32.43 3.50
CA PRO A 41 4.21 33.78 4.06
C PRO A 41 3.00 34.08 4.96
N ASP A 42 1.90 33.34 4.80
CA ASP A 42 0.65 33.59 5.51
C ASP A 42 0.55 32.73 6.78
N VAL A 43 1.18 31.55 6.78
CA VAL A 43 1.07 30.58 7.89
C VAL A 43 2.34 30.49 8.75
N ALA A 44 3.52 30.59 8.15
CA ALA A 44 4.76 30.26 8.85
C ALA A 44 5.11 31.26 9.94
N GLY A 45 5.54 30.75 11.10
CA GLY A 45 5.93 31.59 12.24
C GLY A 45 4.76 32.09 13.11
N THR A 46 3.51 31.77 12.77
CA THR A 46 2.32 32.17 13.54
C THR A 46 2.12 31.29 14.79
N GLU A 47 1.55 31.86 15.86
CA GLU A 47 1.21 31.08 17.06
C GLU A 47 0.17 29.98 16.76
N GLU A 48 -0.78 30.27 15.88
CA GLU A 48 -1.80 29.31 15.43
C GLU A 48 -1.19 28.09 14.75
N ALA A 49 -0.23 28.28 13.85
CA ALA A 49 0.50 27.16 13.23
C ALA A 49 1.28 26.32 14.27
N PHE A 50 1.76 26.95 15.35
CA PHE A 50 2.44 26.20 16.42
C PHE A 50 1.48 25.35 17.24
N GLU A 51 0.32 25.89 17.59
CA GLU A 51 -0.72 25.21 18.33
C GLU A 51 -1.37 24.09 17.52
N GLN A 52 -1.61 24.34 16.23
CA GLN A 52 -2.20 23.36 15.32
C GLN A 52 -1.30 22.13 15.17
N PHE A 53 0.02 22.33 15.00
CA PHE A 53 0.97 21.23 14.90
C PHE A 53 0.89 20.25 16.08
N ASP A 54 0.73 20.77 17.30
CA ASP A 54 0.70 19.95 18.51
C ASP A 54 -0.60 19.14 18.65
N LYS A 55 -1.63 19.47 17.85
CA LYS A 55 -2.91 18.74 17.74
C LYS A 55 -2.92 17.73 16.59
N ILE A 56 -1.89 17.71 15.74
CA ILE A 56 -1.85 16.84 14.58
C ILE A 56 -1.82 15.38 15.00
N LYS A 57 -2.74 14.63 14.41
CA LYS A 57 -2.83 13.19 14.49
C LYS A 57 -2.38 12.58 13.17
N VAL A 58 -1.38 11.71 13.24
CA VAL A 58 -0.78 11.09 12.05
C VAL A 58 -1.07 9.59 12.01
N PHE A 59 -1.42 9.09 10.83
CA PHE A 59 -1.56 7.66 10.57
C PHE A 59 -0.32 7.09 9.86
N GLY A 60 0.24 5.98 10.35
CA GLY A 60 1.37 5.27 9.74
C GLY A 60 1.09 3.78 9.52
N ALA A 61 1.42 3.20 8.36
CA ALA A 61 1.22 1.77 8.10
C ALA A 61 2.35 1.11 7.30
N GLY A 62 2.67 -0.17 7.62
CA GLY A 62 3.47 -1.07 6.78
C GLY A 62 4.97 -1.19 7.07
N GLY A 63 5.71 -1.87 6.17
CA GLY A 63 7.10 -2.32 6.32
C GLY A 63 8.19 -1.25 6.48
N LEU A 64 7.94 0.01 6.10
CA LEU A 64 8.78 1.17 6.47
C LEU A 64 8.48 1.70 7.88
N GLY A 65 7.43 1.19 8.53
CA GLY A 65 6.82 1.72 9.74
C GLY A 65 7.78 1.91 10.91
N CYS A 66 8.81 1.07 11.04
CA CYS A 66 9.84 1.26 12.07
C CYS A 66 10.59 2.59 11.93
N GLU A 67 11.03 2.93 10.72
CA GLU A 67 11.72 4.20 10.44
C GLU A 67 10.75 5.37 10.52
N ILE A 68 9.54 5.22 9.96
CA ILE A 68 8.50 6.26 9.99
C ILE A 68 8.13 6.63 11.42
N LEU A 69 7.82 5.65 12.28
CA LEU A 69 7.46 5.91 13.68
C LEU A 69 8.58 6.60 14.45
N LYS A 70 9.82 6.15 14.26
CA LYS A 70 10.99 6.77 14.87
C LYS A 70 11.13 8.22 14.38
N ASN A 71 11.07 8.45 13.07
CA ASN A 71 11.21 9.78 12.48
C ASN A 71 10.10 10.74 12.95
N LEU A 72 8.82 10.34 12.85
CA LEU A 72 7.69 11.17 13.30
C LEU A 72 7.80 11.51 14.79
N ALA A 73 8.06 10.52 15.65
CA ALA A 73 8.21 10.75 17.08
C ALA A 73 9.42 11.66 17.40
N MET A 74 10.50 11.57 16.63
CA MET A 74 11.67 12.46 16.74
C MET A 74 11.49 13.81 16.04
N SER A 75 10.38 14.00 15.30
CA SER A 75 9.97 15.25 14.66
C SER A 75 8.86 15.97 15.43
N LYS A 76 8.70 15.67 16.72
CA LYS A 76 7.76 16.31 17.66
C LYS A 76 6.28 15.96 17.46
N PHE A 77 5.93 15.05 16.54
CA PHE A 77 4.57 14.51 16.48
C PHE A 77 4.25 13.75 17.76
N LYS A 78 3.10 14.06 18.38
CA LYS A 78 2.73 13.53 19.70
C LYS A 78 1.64 12.47 19.63
N ASP A 79 0.66 12.60 18.73
CA ASP A 79 -0.42 11.61 18.58
C ASP A 79 -0.26 10.87 17.25
N ILE A 80 0.18 9.62 17.32
CA ILE A 80 0.46 8.78 16.16
C ILE A 80 -0.37 7.51 16.27
N HIS A 81 -1.04 7.12 15.20
CA HIS A 81 -1.67 5.82 15.07
C HIS A 81 -0.87 4.95 14.10
N VAL A 82 -0.66 3.68 14.46
CA VAL A 82 -0.02 2.71 13.59
C VAL A 82 -0.92 1.51 13.34
N ILE A 83 -1.09 1.14 12.07
CA ILE A 83 -1.78 -0.10 11.66
C ILE A 83 -0.75 -1.03 11.03
N ASP A 84 -0.69 -2.26 11.54
CA ASP A 84 0.05 -3.36 10.93
C ASP A 84 -0.60 -4.68 11.38
N MET A 85 -1.00 -5.52 10.41
CA MET A 85 -1.65 -6.80 10.67
C MET A 85 -0.66 -7.94 10.90
N ASP A 86 0.63 -7.72 10.64
CA ASP A 86 1.62 -8.77 10.66
C ASP A 86 2.16 -9.05 12.06
N THR A 87 2.66 -10.27 12.18
CA THR A 87 3.46 -10.73 13.31
C THR A 87 4.95 -10.63 12.99
N ILE A 88 5.78 -10.39 14.02
CA ILE A 88 7.23 -10.29 13.88
C ILE A 88 7.83 -11.65 13.52
N ASP A 89 8.58 -11.68 12.42
CA ASP A 89 9.36 -12.82 11.97
C ASP A 89 10.88 -12.60 12.12
N ILE A 90 11.67 -13.68 12.19
CA ILE A 90 13.14 -13.61 12.28
C ILE A 90 13.74 -12.83 11.11
N SER A 91 13.20 -13.00 9.90
CA SER A 91 13.65 -12.31 8.68
C SER A 91 13.48 -10.79 8.75
N ASN A 92 12.67 -10.28 9.68
CA ASN A 92 12.45 -8.85 9.86
C ASN A 92 13.60 -8.16 10.59
N LEU A 93 14.34 -8.90 11.43
CA LEU A 93 15.32 -8.35 12.36
C LEU A 93 16.56 -7.74 11.68
N ASN A 94 16.79 -8.02 10.40
CA ASN A 94 17.90 -7.44 9.64
C ASN A 94 17.70 -5.94 9.32
N ARG A 95 16.46 -5.43 9.38
CA ARG A 95 16.11 -4.06 8.97
C ARG A 95 15.09 -3.37 9.89
N GLN A 96 14.23 -4.12 10.57
CA GLN A 96 13.19 -3.58 11.46
C GLN A 96 13.72 -3.47 12.88
N PHE A 97 14.56 -2.46 13.12
CA PHE A 97 15.36 -2.27 14.34
C PHE A 97 14.54 -1.99 15.63
N LEU A 98 13.22 -1.83 15.55
CA LEU A 98 12.36 -1.75 16.73
C LEU A 98 12.14 -3.12 17.38
N PHE A 99 12.38 -4.22 16.64
CA PHE A 99 12.12 -5.58 17.09
C PHE A 99 13.38 -6.27 17.59
N ARG A 100 13.22 -7.20 18.53
CA ARG A 100 14.29 -8.08 19.04
C ARG A 100 13.91 -9.53 18.81
N LYS A 101 14.90 -10.42 18.95
CA LYS A 101 14.67 -11.87 18.88
C LYS A 101 13.61 -12.36 19.89
N SER A 102 13.49 -11.70 21.03
CA SER A 102 12.46 -11.96 22.05
C SER A 102 11.04 -11.55 21.66
N ASP A 103 10.87 -10.85 20.54
CA ASP A 103 9.59 -10.32 20.08
C ASP A 103 9.01 -11.11 18.90
N VAL A 104 9.77 -12.09 18.37
CA VAL A 104 9.28 -13.00 17.32
C VAL A 104 7.99 -13.67 17.77
N GLY A 105 6.97 -13.64 16.91
CA GLY A 105 5.63 -14.15 17.21
C GLY A 105 4.67 -13.12 17.83
N LYS A 106 5.10 -11.89 18.13
CA LYS A 106 4.22 -10.81 18.63
C LYS A 106 3.78 -9.87 17.51
N SER A 107 2.71 -9.10 17.73
CA SER A 107 2.24 -8.07 16.80
C SER A 107 3.31 -7.01 16.52
N LYS A 108 3.55 -6.69 15.25
CA LYS A 108 4.46 -5.61 14.84
C LYS A 108 4.00 -4.26 15.36
N ALA A 109 2.71 -3.93 15.21
CA ALA A 109 2.14 -2.64 15.59
C ALA A 109 2.36 -2.37 17.09
N GLU A 110 2.02 -3.33 17.94
CA GLU A 110 2.09 -3.19 19.39
C GLU A 110 3.53 -3.05 19.89
N VAL A 111 4.43 -3.93 19.43
CA VAL A 111 5.84 -3.91 19.85
C VAL A 111 6.52 -2.63 19.37
N ALA A 112 6.25 -2.18 18.14
CA ALA A 112 6.80 -0.94 17.59
C ALA A 112 6.36 0.28 18.40
N ALA A 113 5.06 0.39 18.67
CA ALA A 113 4.49 1.47 19.47
C ALA A 113 5.09 1.51 20.89
N GLN A 114 5.15 0.36 21.57
CA GLN A 114 5.72 0.25 22.91
C GLN A 114 7.22 0.60 22.93
N PHE A 115 7.99 0.17 21.92
CA PHE A 115 9.41 0.48 21.84
C PHE A 115 9.63 1.98 21.70
N VAL A 116 8.92 2.63 20.77
CA VAL A 116 9.10 4.07 20.49
C VAL A 116 8.62 4.91 21.67
N MET A 117 7.45 4.65 22.25
CA MET A 117 6.96 5.37 23.44
C MET A 117 7.90 5.23 24.66
N ARG A 118 8.57 4.08 24.78
CA ARG A 118 9.59 3.89 25.84
C ARG A 118 10.82 4.76 25.60
N ARG A 119 11.28 4.83 24.35
CA ARG A 119 12.52 5.50 23.90
C ARG A 119 12.36 7.01 23.76
N VAL A 120 11.25 7.47 23.21
CA VAL A 120 10.93 8.87 22.90
C VAL A 120 9.84 9.30 23.87
N LYS A 121 10.17 10.13 24.86
CA LYS A 121 9.18 10.58 25.86
C LYS A 121 8.23 11.62 25.25
N GLY A 122 6.99 11.67 25.74
CA GLY A 122 5.99 12.66 25.32
C GLY A 122 5.23 12.34 24.04
N VAL A 123 5.52 11.22 23.37
CA VAL A 123 4.73 10.69 22.25
C VAL A 123 3.74 9.64 22.78
N LYS A 124 2.53 9.66 22.25
CA LYS A 124 1.49 8.64 22.40
C LYS A 124 1.31 7.96 21.05
N ILE A 125 1.50 6.63 21.04
CA ILE A 125 1.32 5.82 19.83
C ILE A 125 0.22 4.80 20.10
N THR A 126 -0.87 4.89 19.35
CA THR A 126 -1.97 3.92 19.39
C THR A 126 -1.72 2.85 18.33
N ALA A 127 -1.51 1.61 18.76
CA ALA A 127 -1.30 0.48 17.87
C ALA A 127 -2.61 -0.23 17.52
N HIS A 128 -2.74 -0.62 16.26
CA HIS A 128 -3.87 -1.35 15.71
C HIS A 128 -3.34 -2.60 15.00
N ASN A 129 -3.61 -3.77 15.57
CA ASN A 129 -3.19 -5.07 15.04
C ASN A 129 -4.28 -5.63 14.12
N CYS A 130 -4.51 -4.98 12.99
CA CYS A 130 -5.59 -5.29 12.06
C CYS A 130 -5.24 -4.79 10.65
N ALA A 131 -6.09 -5.11 9.68
CA ALA A 131 -5.91 -4.65 8.32
C ALA A 131 -6.44 -3.21 8.18
N ILE A 132 -5.89 -2.43 7.24
CA ILE A 132 -6.38 -1.07 6.96
C ILE A 132 -7.86 -1.09 6.52
N GLN A 133 -8.28 -2.20 5.91
CA GLN A 133 -9.64 -2.45 5.42
C GLN A 133 -10.67 -2.61 6.53
N ASP A 134 -10.24 -2.84 7.78
CA ASP A 134 -11.14 -3.08 8.91
C ASP A 134 -11.73 -1.76 9.48
N PHE A 135 -11.29 -0.61 8.98
CA PHE A 135 -11.73 0.71 9.41
C PHE A 135 -12.63 1.40 8.38
N ASP A 136 -13.58 2.17 8.88
CA ASP A 136 -14.49 3.00 8.08
C ASP A 136 -13.92 4.41 7.81
N HIS A 137 -14.66 5.22 7.07
CA HIS A 137 -14.26 6.59 6.72
C HIS A 137 -14.08 7.47 7.96
N ASP A 138 -14.90 7.30 9.00
CA ASP A 138 -14.85 8.10 10.22
C ASP A 138 -13.53 7.90 10.95
N PHE A 139 -12.99 6.68 10.94
CA PHE A 139 -11.64 6.44 11.43
C PHE A 139 -10.60 7.25 10.66
N TYR A 140 -10.67 7.35 9.33
CA TYR A 140 -9.65 8.08 8.56
C TYR A 140 -9.80 9.60 8.68
N LYS A 141 -11.02 10.11 8.78
CA LYS A 141 -11.35 11.54 8.93
C LYS A 141 -10.74 12.21 10.17
N GLN A 142 -10.30 11.44 11.17
CA GLN A 142 -9.67 12.00 12.36
C GLN A 142 -8.20 12.43 12.17
N PHE A 143 -7.57 12.12 11.03
CA PHE A 143 -6.16 12.38 10.76
C PHE A 143 -5.96 13.57 9.83
N GLN A 144 -4.95 14.40 10.09
CA GLN A 144 -4.62 15.53 9.20
C GLN A 144 -3.87 15.07 7.94
N PHE A 145 -3.18 13.94 7.99
CA PHE A 145 -2.57 13.27 6.85
C PHE A 145 -2.18 11.83 7.20
N VAL A 146 -1.90 11.06 6.15
CA VAL A 146 -1.52 9.65 6.22
C VAL A 146 -0.11 9.45 5.68
N VAL A 147 0.70 8.61 6.34
CA VAL A 147 2.04 8.20 5.87
C VAL A 147 2.06 6.69 5.64
N CYS A 148 2.05 6.28 4.38
CA CYS A 148 2.04 4.90 3.94
C CYS A 148 3.46 4.39 3.69
N GLY A 149 3.76 3.22 4.26
CA GLY A 149 4.95 2.41 4.00
C GLY A 149 4.57 0.97 3.66
N LEU A 150 3.46 0.80 2.95
CA LEU A 150 2.83 -0.49 2.64
C LEU A 150 3.72 -1.34 1.71
N ASP A 151 3.53 -2.65 1.69
CA ASP A 151 4.34 -3.58 0.89
C ASP A 151 3.59 -4.19 -0.29
N SER A 152 2.27 -3.98 -0.38
CA SER A 152 1.44 -4.39 -1.51
C SER A 152 0.92 -3.20 -2.32
N ILE A 153 0.66 -3.42 -3.61
CA ILE A 153 0.02 -2.43 -4.48
C ILE A 153 -1.47 -2.36 -4.11
N GLU A 154 -2.08 -3.50 -3.79
CA GLU A 154 -3.50 -3.60 -3.41
C GLU A 154 -3.82 -2.75 -2.18
N ALA A 155 -3.01 -2.80 -1.13
CA ALA A 155 -3.23 -1.98 0.05
C ALA A 155 -3.06 -0.47 -0.26
N ARG A 156 -2.09 -0.10 -1.11
CA ARG A 156 -1.91 1.30 -1.55
C ARG A 156 -3.10 1.81 -2.34
N ARG A 157 -3.61 1.00 -3.28
CA ARG A 157 -4.81 1.30 -4.06
C ARG A 157 -6.03 1.45 -3.18
N TRP A 158 -6.20 0.56 -2.20
CA TRP A 158 -7.31 0.61 -1.24
C TRP A 158 -7.29 1.90 -0.40
N ILE A 159 -6.16 2.27 0.21
CA ILE A 159 -6.12 3.51 1.01
C ILE A 159 -6.25 4.76 0.11
N ASN A 160 -5.65 4.73 -1.09
CA ASN A 160 -5.79 5.82 -2.07
C ASN A 160 -7.27 6.07 -2.41
N ALA A 161 -7.99 4.99 -2.70
CA ALA A 161 -9.41 4.99 -2.96
C ALA A 161 -10.22 5.63 -1.82
N THR A 162 -10.01 5.14 -0.60
CA THR A 162 -10.72 5.61 0.58
C THR A 162 -10.50 7.09 0.82
N LEU A 163 -9.27 7.59 0.67
CA LEU A 163 -8.96 9.02 0.87
C LEU A 163 -9.53 9.90 -0.24
N VAL A 164 -9.58 9.41 -1.49
CA VAL A 164 -10.26 10.12 -2.59
C VAL A 164 -11.77 10.18 -2.36
N GLN A 165 -12.39 9.07 -1.96
CA GLN A 165 -13.82 9.04 -1.66
C GLN A 165 -14.18 9.99 -0.50
N ILE A 166 -13.38 10.00 0.56
CA ILE A 166 -13.57 10.95 1.67
C ILE A 166 -13.49 12.40 1.17
N ALA A 167 -12.54 12.72 0.30
CA ALA A 167 -12.38 14.07 -0.26
C ALA A 167 -13.53 14.46 -1.22
N GLU A 168 -14.11 13.51 -1.96
CA GLU A 168 -15.22 13.78 -2.88
C GLU A 168 -16.59 13.84 -2.18
N GLU A 169 -16.79 13.07 -1.12
CA GLU A 169 -18.00 13.11 -0.28
C GLU A 169 -18.00 14.29 0.70
N GLY A 170 -16.82 14.84 0.99
CA GLY A 170 -16.64 15.96 1.90
C GLY A 170 -17.03 17.30 1.29
N GLU A 171 -17.82 18.08 2.01
CA GLU A 171 -18.13 19.47 1.63
C GLU A 171 -17.15 20.48 2.23
N ASP A 172 -16.34 20.06 3.21
CA ASP A 172 -15.36 20.90 3.91
C ASP A 172 -13.91 20.63 3.46
N PRO A 173 -13.02 21.63 3.56
CA PRO A 173 -11.59 21.44 3.29
C PRO A 173 -10.93 20.40 4.20
N ASP A 174 -11.50 20.14 5.38
CA ASP A 174 -10.97 19.17 6.36
C ASP A 174 -11.13 17.72 5.90
N SER A 175 -12.03 17.46 4.94
CA SER A 175 -12.16 16.16 4.28
C SER A 175 -11.02 15.84 3.30
N LEU A 176 -10.18 16.83 2.97
CA LEU A 176 -9.00 16.60 2.15
C LEU A 176 -7.84 16.11 3.02
N ILE A 177 -7.56 14.82 2.97
CA ILE A 177 -6.52 14.18 3.79
C ILE A 177 -5.34 13.80 2.88
N PRO A 178 -4.22 14.55 2.91
CA PRO A 178 -3.04 14.21 2.12
C PRO A 178 -2.45 12.85 2.50
N MET A 179 -1.96 12.13 1.50
CA MET A 179 -1.26 10.87 1.66
C MET A 179 0.19 11.01 1.22
N ILE A 180 1.11 10.61 2.09
CA ILE A 180 2.53 10.47 1.79
C ILE A 180 2.80 8.98 1.62
N ASP A 181 3.19 8.52 0.43
CA ASP A 181 3.50 7.11 0.18
C ASP A 181 5.01 6.91 -0.05
N GLY A 182 5.55 5.89 0.61
CA GLY A 182 6.91 5.41 0.45
C GLY A 182 6.93 3.97 -0.07
N GLY A 183 7.83 3.69 -1.00
CA GLY A 183 8.08 2.35 -1.53
C GLY A 183 9.56 2.06 -1.63
N THR A 184 9.95 0.80 -1.44
CA THR A 184 11.36 0.36 -1.50
C THR A 184 11.49 -1.03 -2.09
N GLU A 185 12.50 -1.22 -2.92
CA GLU A 185 12.91 -2.51 -3.48
C GLU A 185 14.42 -2.53 -3.68
N GLY A 186 15.13 -3.34 -2.89
CA GLY A 186 16.58 -3.44 -2.89
C GLY A 186 17.24 -2.09 -2.61
N PHE A 187 17.97 -1.57 -3.60
CA PHE A 187 18.63 -0.26 -3.58
C PHE A 187 17.83 0.84 -4.27
N LYS A 188 16.56 0.59 -4.63
CA LYS A 188 15.67 1.56 -5.24
C LYS A 188 14.54 1.90 -4.28
N GLY A 189 14.00 3.10 -4.41
CA GLY A 189 12.81 3.47 -3.68
C GLY A 189 12.21 4.77 -4.21
N GLN A 190 11.09 5.14 -3.62
CA GLN A 190 10.36 6.32 -4.00
C GLN A 190 9.61 6.90 -2.81
N ALA A 191 9.46 8.22 -2.80
CA ALA A 191 8.57 8.94 -1.92
C ALA A 191 7.69 9.84 -2.76
N ARG A 192 6.41 9.91 -2.42
CA ARG A 192 5.44 10.76 -3.12
C ARG A 192 4.43 11.35 -2.16
N VAL A 193 3.91 12.52 -2.53
CA VAL A 193 2.85 13.20 -1.79
C VAL A 193 1.66 13.35 -2.72
N ILE A 194 0.53 12.84 -2.26
CA ILE A 194 -0.73 12.78 -2.98
C ILE A 194 -1.73 13.60 -2.19
N VAL A 195 -2.17 14.69 -2.81
CA VAL A 195 -3.36 15.43 -2.39
C VAL A 195 -4.54 14.86 -3.19
N PRO A 196 -5.51 14.19 -2.52
CA PRO A 196 -6.62 13.52 -3.20
C PRO A 196 -7.37 14.46 -4.15
N SER A 197 -7.76 13.95 -5.31
CA SER A 197 -8.49 14.68 -6.38
C SER A 197 -7.79 15.91 -7.00
N ILE A 198 -6.68 16.38 -6.43
CA ILE A 198 -5.92 17.56 -6.90
C ILE A 198 -4.66 17.13 -7.65
N THR A 199 -3.86 16.24 -7.06
CA THR A 199 -2.61 15.73 -7.66
C THR A 199 -2.80 14.32 -8.22
N SER A 200 -1.79 13.79 -8.92
CA SER A 200 -1.83 12.41 -9.40
C SER A 200 -1.92 11.41 -8.23
N CYS A 201 -2.97 10.60 -8.21
CA CYS A 201 -3.18 9.57 -7.18
C CYS A 201 -2.40 8.26 -7.50
N ILE A 202 -2.54 7.23 -6.67
CA ILE A 202 -1.89 5.92 -6.92
C ILE A 202 -2.35 5.33 -8.26
N GLU A 203 -3.64 5.37 -8.59
CA GLU A 203 -4.15 4.88 -9.87
C GLU A 203 -3.68 5.66 -11.09
N CYS A 204 -3.39 6.95 -10.95
CA CYS A 204 -2.75 7.73 -12.03
C CYS A 204 -1.39 7.15 -12.41
N GLN A 205 -0.70 6.53 -11.45
CA GLN A 205 0.69 6.06 -11.55
C GLN A 205 0.78 4.53 -11.72
N LEU A 206 -0.35 3.83 -11.90
CA LEU A 206 -0.41 2.36 -11.90
C LEU A 206 0.43 1.74 -13.04
N ASP A 207 0.57 2.44 -14.15
CA ASP A 207 1.40 2.07 -15.30
C ASP A 207 2.91 2.17 -15.03
N MET A 208 3.33 2.96 -14.03
CA MET A 208 4.72 3.00 -13.58
C MET A 208 5.09 1.79 -12.72
N HIS A 209 4.10 1.10 -12.16
CA HIS A 209 4.31 -0.17 -11.49
C HIS A 209 4.49 -1.25 -12.57
N ALA A 210 5.74 -1.63 -12.84
CA ALA A 210 6.03 -2.68 -13.81
C ALA A 210 5.21 -3.93 -13.47
N PRO A 211 4.32 -4.41 -14.36
CA PRO A 211 3.61 -5.66 -14.13
C PRO A 211 4.67 -6.75 -14.01
N ARG A 212 4.63 -7.52 -12.91
CA ARG A 212 5.51 -8.67 -12.77
C ARG A 212 5.23 -9.61 -13.94
N ALA A 213 6.26 -9.93 -14.72
CA ALA A 213 6.12 -10.87 -15.81
C ALA A 213 5.70 -12.23 -15.24
N ALA A 214 4.42 -12.58 -15.37
CA ALA A 214 3.96 -13.92 -15.08
C ALA A 214 4.66 -14.86 -16.06
N VAL A 215 5.36 -15.87 -15.55
CA VAL A 215 6.00 -16.86 -16.41
C VAL A 215 4.88 -17.65 -17.10
N PRO A 216 4.84 -17.74 -18.44
CA PRO A 216 3.76 -18.41 -19.15
C PRO A 216 3.62 -19.88 -18.72
N LEU A 217 2.38 -20.35 -18.52
CA LEU A 217 2.13 -21.72 -18.06
C LEU A 217 2.76 -22.78 -18.97
N CYS A 218 2.76 -22.56 -20.30
CA CYS A 218 3.41 -23.45 -21.27
C CYS A 218 4.93 -23.56 -21.05
N THR A 219 5.57 -22.48 -20.57
CA THR A 219 7.01 -22.45 -20.27
C THR A 219 7.28 -23.24 -18.99
N ILE A 220 6.48 -23.04 -17.95
CA ILE A 220 6.61 -23.76 -16.67
C ILE A 220 6.32 -25.26 -16.87
N ALA A 221 5.26 -25.60 -17.60
CA ALA A 221 4.79 -26.97 -17.79
C ALA A 221 5.71 -27.78 -18.72
N SER A 222 6.19 -27.19 -19.81
CA SER A 222 6.79 -27.98 -20.90
C SER A 222 8.25 -27.64 -21.20
N ILE A 223 8.69 -26.40 -21.02
CA ILE A 223 10.01 -25.94 -21.50
C ILE A 223 10.68 -24.99 -20.48
N PRO A 224 10.96 -25.44 -19.24
CA PRO A 224 11.67 -24.62 -18.27
C PRO A 224 13.07 -24.26 -18.80
N ARG A 225 13.55 -23.06 -18.45
CA ARG A 225 14.84 -22.51 -18.92
C ARG A 225 15.69 -21.95 -17.80
N GLN A 226 15.05 -21.51 -16.72
CA GLN A 226 15.67 -20.91 -15.56
C GLN A 226 15.27 -21.71 -14.31
N PRO A 227 16.10 -21.71 -13.23
CA PRO A 227 15.78 -22.43 -12.01
C PRO A 227 14.46 -21.97 -11.37
N GLU A 228 14.08 -20.70 -11.54
CA GLU A 228 12.80 -20.12 -11.12
C GLU A 228 11.61 -20.84 -11.78
N HIS A 229 11.73 -21.24 -13.05
CA HIS A 229 10.66 -21.97 -13.75
C HIS A 229 10.43 -23.35 -13.13
N CYS A 230 11.50 -24.03 -12.68
CA CYS A 230 11.40 -25.32 -12.01
C CYS A 230 10.74 -25.18 -10.64
N ILE A 231 11.01 -24.09 -9.93
CA ILE A 231 10.39 -23.77 -8.64
C ILE A 231 8.90 -23.45 -8.83
N GLU A 232 8.55 -22.61 -9.79
CA GLU A 232 7.14 -22.30 -10.08
C GLU A 232 6.36 -23.54 -10.56
N TRP A 233 7.01 -24.44 -11.29
CA TRP A 233 6.40 -25.72 -11.65
C TRP A 233 6.06 -26.55 -10.41
N ALA A 234 6.99 -26.61 -9.44
CA ALA A 234 6.76 -27.34 -8.20
C ALA A 234 5.64 -26.69 -7.37
N HIS A 235 5.63 -25.35 -7.33
CA HIS A 235 4.69 -24.53 -6.55
C HIS A 235 3.26 -24.56 -7.09
N VAL A 236 3.08 -24.42 -8.41
CA VAL A 236 1.76 -24.30 -9.03
C VAL A 236 1.25 -25.66 -9.51
N ILE A 237 2.07 -26.41 -10.24
CA ILE A 237 1.60 -27.63 -10.94
C ILE A 237 1.77 -28.88 -10.06
N ALA A 238 2.97 -29.11 -9.53
CA ALA A 238 3.25 -30.34 -8.78
C ALA A 238 2.49 -30.36 -7.44
N TRP A 239 2.43 -29.22 -6.75
CA TRP A 239 1.70 -29.10 -5.49
C TRP A 239 0.21 -29.41 -5.65
N GLU A 240 -0.44 -28.84 -6.67
CA GLU A 240 -1.87 -29.07 -6.91
C GLU A 240 -2.17 -30.51 -7.35
N LYS A 241 -1.26 -31.13 -8.11
CA LYS A 241 -1.39 -32.51 -8.58
C LYS A 241 -1.20 -33.53 -7.47
N GLU A 242 -0.17 -33.35 -6.63
CA GLU A 242 0.21 -34.33 -5.61
C GLU A 242 -0.44 -34.08 -4.26
N LYS A 243 -0.92 -32.84 -4.00
CA LYS A 243 -1.52 -32.38 -2.74
C LYS A 243 -0.79 -32.96 -1.51
N PRO A 244 0.53 -32.74 -1.39
CA PRO A 244 1.34 -33.37 -0.35
C PRO A 244 0.90 -32.99 1.07
N PHE A 245 0.25 -31.82 1.21
CA PHE A 245 -0.30 -31.29 2.45
C PHE A 245 -1.67 -30.62 2.17
N PRO A 246 -2.53 -30.42 3.19
CA PRO A 246 -3.86 -29.83 3.01
C PRO A 246 -3.84 -28.42 2.39
N GLN A 247 -2.88 -27.59 2.79
CA GLN A 247 -2.68 -26.24 2.29
C GLN A 247 -1.19 -25.90 2.28
N LEU A 248 -0.76 -25.12 1.29
CA LEU A 248 0.60 -24.61 1.24
C LEU A 248 0.78 -23.49 2.27
N ASP A 249 1.49 -23.80 3.34
CA ASP A 249 2.14 -22.81 4.19
C ASP A 249 3.55 -22.52 3.64
N LYS A 250 3.80 -21.26 3.26
CA LYS A 250 5.08 -20.82 2.68
C LYS A 250 6.14 -20.57 3.76
N ASP A 251 5.75 -20.43 5.01
CA ASP A 251 6.64 -20.23 6.16
C ASP A 251 7.05 -21.55 6.82
N ASP A 252 6.31 -22.64 6.58
CA ASP A 252 6.65 -23.98 7.05
C ASP A 252 7.87 -24.58 6.32
N SER A 253 8.92 -24.91 7.09
CA SER A 253 10.17 -25.45 6.53
C SER A 253 10.00 -26.79 5.80
N THR A 254 9.02 -27.59 6.19
CA THR A 254 8.72 -28.91 5.59
C THR A 254 8.12 -28.72 4.21
N HIS A 255 7.16 -27.80 4.07
CA HIS A 255 6.54 -27.47 2.79
C HIS A 255 7.56 -26.88 1.81
N VAL A 256 8.37 -25.92 2.28
CA VAL A 256 9.44 -25.33 1.46
C VAL A 256 10.46 -26.38 1.05
N SER A 257 10.82 -27.30 1.95
CA SER A 257 11.74 -28.40 1.62
C SER A 257 11.15 -29.33 0.56
N TRP A 258 9.85 -29.62 0.62
CA TRP A 258 9.18 -30.42 -0.40
C TRP A 258 9.25 -29.73 -1.78
N LEU A 259 8.93 -28.44 -1.83
CA LEU A 259 8.99 -27.64 -3.06
C LEU A 259 10.41 -27.59 -3.61
N TYR A 260 11.41 -27.40 -2.75
CA TYR A 260 12.81 -27.40 -3.13
C TYR A 260 13.24 -28.74 -3.76
N GLN A 261 12.90 -29.87 -3.15
CA GLN A 261 13.25 -31.19 -3.68
C GLN A 261 12.57 -31.46 -5.02
N LYS A 262 11.30 -31.08 -5.18
CA LYS A 262 10.57 -31.22 -6.45
C LYS A 262 11.16 -30.34 -7.55
N ALA A 263 11.47 -29.09 -7.23
CA ALA A 263 12.12 -28.16 -8.14
C ALA A 263 13.51 -28.67 -8.55
N LEU A 264 14.28 -29.25 -7.63
CA LEU A 264 15.60 -29.81 -7.89
C LEU A 264 15.53 -31.01 -8.84
N ALA A 265 14.60 -31.95 -8.62
CA ALA A 265 14.38 -33.08 -9.51
C ALA A 265 13.97 -32.60 -10.92
N ARG A 266 13.05 -31.64 -11.00
CA ARG A 266 12.64 -31.03 -12.27
C ARG A 266 13.79 -30.32 -12.98
N ALA A 267 14.65 -29.62 -12.25
CA ALA A 267 15.81 -28.97 -12.84
C ALA A 267 16.82 -29.98 -13.40
N GLN A 268 17.01 -31.13 -12.74
CA GLN A 268 17.84 -32.22 -13.23
C GLN A 268 17.30 -32.81 -14.55
N GLU A 269 15.99 -32.99 -14.68
CA GLU A 269 15.36 -33.49 -15.92
C GLU A 269 15.69 -32.60 -17.15
N PHE A 270 15.81 -31.29 -16.95
CA PHE A 270 16.06 -30.31 -18.01
C PHE A 270 17.50 -29.79 -18.04
N ASN A 271 18.42 -30.39 -17.26
CA ASN A 271 19.80 -29.95 -17.13
C ASN A 271 19.97 -28.48 -16.72
N ILE A 272 19.07 -27.99 -15.85
CA ILE A 272 19.08 -26.63 -15.30
C ILE A 272 19.82 -26.65 -13.96
N THR A 273 20.74 -25.70 -13.77
CA THR A 273 21.49 -25.53 -12.52
C THR A 273 21.01 -24.27 -11.78
N GLY A 274 21.36 -24.14 -10.50
CA GLY A 274 21.06 -22.93 -9.71
C GLY A 274 19.82 -23.01 -8.81
N VAL A 275 19.11 -24.14 -8.77
CA VAL A 275 18.05 -24.35 -7.76
C VAL A 275 18.68 -24.51 -6.39
N THR A 276 18.39 -23.56 -5.50
CA THR A 276 18.84 -23.57 -4.10
C THR A 276 17.65 -23.37 -3.18
N TYR A 277 17.76 -23.80 -1.92
CA TYR A 277 16.70 -23.59 -0.93
C TYR A 277 16.34 -22.10 -0.77
N ALA A 278 17.35 -21.22 -0.77
CA ALA A 278 17.16 -19.77 -0.70
C ALA A 278 16.41 -19.22 -1.92
N LEU A 279 16.74 -19.68 -3.13
CA LEU A 279 16.02 -19.31 -4.34
C LEU A 279 14.59 -19.84 -4.32
N THR A 280 14.37 -21.07 -3.84
CA THR A 280 13.02 -21.63 -3.66
C THR A 280 12.18 -20.75 -2.74
N GLN A 281 12.71 -20.36 -1.58
CA GLN A 281 12.03 -19.42 -0.69
C GLN A 281 11.76 -18.06 -1.35
N GLY A 282 12.75 -17.54 -2.10
CA GLY A 282 12.65 -16.29 -2.84
C GLY A 282 11.48 -16.28 -3.82
N VAL A 283 11.38 -17.32 -4.65
CA VAL A 283 10.35 -17.45 -5.69
C VAL A 283 8.97 -17.66 -5.06
N ILE A 284 8.80 -18.64 -4.17
CA ILE A 284 7.47 -18.99 -3.63
C ILE A 284 6.86 -17.88 -2.77
N LYS A 285 7.70 -17.15 -2.01
CA LYS A 285 7.28 -16.01 -1.18
C LYS A 285 7.29 -14.70 -1.95
N ASN A 286 7.73 -14.68 -3.20
CA ASN A 286 7.96 -13.47 -3.98
C ASN A 286 8.78 -12.42 -3.20
N ILE A 287 9.88 -12.85 -2.57
CA ILE A 287 10.66 -12.01 -1.65
C ILE A 287 11.21 -10.80 -2.40
N ILE A 288 10.74 -9.61 -2.02
CA ILE A 288 11.34 -8.34 -2.44
C ILE A 288 12.58 -8.11 -1.58
N PRO A 289 13.78 -7.93 -2.17
CA PRO A 289 14.97 -7.57 -1.41
C PRO A 289 14.72 -6.29 -0.61
N ALA A 290 15.06 -6.28 0.67
CA ALA A 290 14.80 -5.14 1.54
C ALA A 290 16.01 -4.87 2.44
N ILE A 291 16.48 -3.62 2.43
CA ILE A 291 17.72 -3.20 3.10
C ILE A 291 17.41 -1.98 3.98
N ALA A 292 17.99 -1.97 5.18
CA ALA A 292 17.77 -0.91 6.16
C ALA A 292 18.11 0.50 5.63
N SER A 293 19.18 0.63 4.84
CA SER A 293 19.62 1.92 4.28
C SER A 293 18.58 2.54 3.36
N THR A 294 18.04 1.76 2.41
CA THR A 294 17.01 2.23 1.48
C THR A 294 15.73 2.60 2.21
N ASN A 295 15.33 1.77 3.19
CA ASN A 295 14.17 2.06 4.05
C ASN A 295 14.35 3.35 4.83
N ALA A 296 15.54 3.61 5.37
CA ALA A 296 15.85 4.82 6.10
C ALA A 296 15.80 6.07 5.19
N ILE A 297 16.35 5.99 3.97
CA ILE A 297 16.33 7.10 3.00
C ILE A 297 14.89 7.46 2.65
N ILE A 298 14.07 6.48 2.26
CA ILE A 298 12.69 6.73 1.85
C ILE A 298 11.81 7.17 3.02
N ALA A 299 11.91 6.52 4.17
CA ALA A 299 11.17 6.93 5.35
C ALA A 299 11.56 8.34 5.84
N ALA A 300 12.82 8.74 5.69
CA ALA A 300 13.26 10.09 5.97
C ALA A 300 12.63 11.10 4.99
N ALA A 301 12.62 10.80 3.69
CA ALA A 301 11.94 11.64 2.70
C ALA A 301 10.46 11.80 3.02
N CYS A 302 9.73 10.70 3.27
CA CYS A 302 8.31 10.75 3.64
C CYS A 302 8.06 11.57 4.92
N CYS A 303 8.84 11.36 5.97
CA CYS A 303 8.63 12.07 7.24
C CYS A 303 9.04 13.55 7.17
N ASN A 304 9.95 13.90 6.25
CA ASN A 304 10.28 15.29 5.98
C ASN A 304 9.08 16.00 5.32
N GLU A 305 8.40 15.34 4.37
CA GLU A 305 7.17 15.89 3.79
C GLU A 305 6.03 15.97 4.81
N ALA A 306 5.90 14.99 5.71
CA ALA A 306 4.96 15.06 6.82
C ALA A 306 5.21 16.29 7.71
N PHE A 307 6.47 16.55 8.03
CA PHE A 307 6.85 17.72 8.82
C PHE A 307 6.53 19.04 8.10
N LYS A 308 6.82 19.13 6.79
CA LYS A 308 6.51 20.31 5.99
C LYS A 308 5.01 20.56 5.87
N LEU A 309 4.21 19.52 5.60
CA LEU A 309 2.74 19.62 5.56
C LEU A 309 2.19 20.10 6.92
N ALA A 310 2.75 19.58 8.01
CA ALA A 310 2.31 19.90 9.36
C ALA A 310 2.68 21.32 9.82
N SER A 311 3.77 21.88 9.31
CA SER A 311 4.35 23.12 9.85
C SER A 311 4.43 24.29 8.89
N SER A 312 4.12 24.07 7.60
CA SER A 312 4.27 25.04 6.52
C SER A 312 5.66 25.71 6.45
N ALA A 313 6.69 25.03 6.97
CA ALA A 313 8.02 25.61 7.12
C ALA A 313 8.79 25.68 5.78
N ALA A 314 8.43 24.82 4.83
CA ALA A 314 8.99 24.77 3.49
C ALA A 314 7.96 24.16 2.52
N PRO A 315 8.11 24.35 1.20
CA PRO A 315 7.21 23.78 0.21
C PRO A 315 7.31 22.26 0.22
N THR A 316 6.16 21.61 0.15
CA THR A 316 6.06 20.15 0.12
C THR A 316 6.26 19.64 -1.30
N LEU A 317 6.68 18.39 -1.41
CA LEU A 317 6.30 17.58 -2.58
C LEU A 317 4.77 17.56 -2.66
N GLY A 318 4.19 17.58 -3.86
CA GLY A 318 2.75 17.54 -4.09
C GLY A 318 2.31 18.34 -5.31
N MET A 319 2.16 19.66 -5.16
CA MET A 319 1.51 20.50 -6.18
C MET A 319 2.36 20.68 -7.44
N GLU A 320 3.63 21.09 -7.25
CA GLU A 320 4.57 21.29 -8.36
C GLU A 320 5.35 20.02 -8.69
N GLU A 321 5.83 19.30 -7.69
CA GLU A 321 6.53 18.03 -7.87
C GLU A 321 6.02 17.04 -6.84
N ASN A 322 5.34 15.98 -7.26
CA ASN A 322 4.73 15.00 -6.33
C ASN A 322 5.53 13.71 -6.19
N TYR A 323 6.58 13.51 -6.98
CA TYR A 323 7.28 12.23 -7.03
C TYR A 323 8.79 12.41 -6.91
N MET A 324 9.38 11.68 -5.97
CA MET A 324 10.82 11.56 -5.78
C MET A 324 11.21 10.08 -5.95
N MET A 325 12.13 9.79 -6.85
CA MET A 325 12.76 8.47 -6.99
C MET A 325 14.17 8.48 -6.43
N TYR A 326 14.59 7.33 -5.90
CA TYR A 326 15.94 7.04 -5.42
C TYR A 326 16.47 5.78 -6.11
N SER A 327 17.71 5.84 -6.57
CA SER A 327 18.46 4.69 -7.09
C SER A 327 19.85 4.66 -6.47
N GLY A 328 20.16 3.53 -5.83
CA GLY A 328 21.40 3.25 -5.13
C GLY A 328 22.27 2.17 -5.78
N ASN A 329 21.94 1.70 -6.99
CA ASN A 329 22.62 0.57 -7.62
C ASN A 329 24.10 0.85 -7.93
N ASP A 330 24.39 1.99 -8.56
CA ASP A 330 25.74 2.37 -9.01
C ASP A 330 26.31 3.57 -8.25
N SER A 331 25.44 4.45 -7.74
CA SER A 331 25.78 5.66 -6.98
C SER A 331 24.55 6.12 -6.18
N ILE A 332 24.63 7.27 -5.50
CA ILE A 332 23.49 7.92 -4.85
C ILE A 332 22.84 8.85 -5.88
N TYR A 333 21.69 8.45 -6.41
CA TYR A 333 20.92 9.25 -7.36
C TYR A 333 19.49 9.46 -6.88
N THR A 334 19.02 10.71 -6.97
CA THR A 334 17.63 11.07 -6.74
C THR A 334 17.13 11.92 -7.88
N TYR A 335 15.89 11.71 -8.30
CA TYR A 335 15.22 12.53 -9.30
C TYR A 335 13.82 12.86 -8.82
N THR A 336 13.47 14.14 -8.89
CA THR A 336 12.18 14.66 -8.47
C THR A 336 11.50 15.24 -9.70
N PHE A 337 10.21 14.95 -9.87
CA PHE A 337 9.44 15.42 -11.01
C PHE A 337 7.95 15.50 -10.67
N LYS A 338 7.21 16.22 -11.53
CA LYS A 338 5.75 16.26 -11.52
C LYS A 338 5.19 15.06 -12.27
N HIS A 339 4.49 14.18 -11.57
CA HIS A 339 3.60 13.23 -12.24
C HIS A 339 2.25 13.91 -12.45
N GLU A 340 1.80 13.97 -13.71
CA GLU A 340 0.54 14.63 -14.04
C GLU A 340 -0.66 13.81 -13.57
N LYS A 341 -1.70 14.50 -13.09
CA LYS A 341 -2.98 13.89 -12.81
C LYS A 341 -3.62 13.50 -14.15
N LYS A 342 -4.15 12.28 -14.23
CA LYS A 342 -4.88 11.81 -15.41
C LYS A 342 -6.35 12.20 -15.27
N ASP A 343 -6.89 12.94 -16.23
CA ASP A 343 -8.31 13.34 -16.24
C ASP A 343 -9.25 12.14 -16.37
N ASP A 344 -8.77 11.09 -17.06
CA ASP A 344 -9.40 9.78 -17.23
C ASP A 344 -9.01 8.78 -16.14
N CYS A 345 -8.45 9.25 -15.01
CA CYS A 345 -8.16 8.36 -13.89
C CYS A 345 -9.48 7.80 -13.35
N PRO A 346 -9.65 6.47 -13.24
CA PRO A 346 -10.91 5.86 -12.83
C PRO A 346 -11.20 5.98 -11.31
N VAL A 347 -10.45 6.86 -10.61
CA VAL A 347 -10.52 7.03 -9.15
C VAL A 347 -10.64 8.49 -8.80
N CYS A 348 -9.67 9.32 -9.22
CA CYS A 348 -9.67 10.75 -8.92
C CYS A 348 -9.98 11.64 -10.14
N GLY A 349 -10.23 11.03 -11.30
CA GLY A 349 -10.58 11.70 -12.54
C GLY A 349 -12.10 11.77 -12.71
N GLN A 350 -12.57 12.77 -13.45
CA GLN A 350 -13.99 12.96 -13.73
C GLN A 350 -14.40 12.34 -15.08
N GLN A 351 -13.44 11.92 -15.90
CA GLN A 351 -13.70 11.34 -17.22
C GLN A 351 -13.63 9.81 -17.17
N SER A 352 -14.49 9.16 -17.93
CA SER A 352 -14.43 7.71 -18.15
C SER A 352 -13.18 7.35 -18.95
N ARG A 353 -12.48 6.27 -18.56
CA ARG A 353 -11.29 5.78 -19.27
C ARG A 353 -11.66 4.89 -20.47
N PRO A 354 -11.03 5.01 -21.65
CA PRO A 354 -11.32 4.12 -22.76
C PRO A 354 -10.94 2.67 -22.42
N LEU A 355 -11.86 1.75 -22.69
CA LEU A 355 -11.66 0.31 -22.60
C LEU A 355 -11.70 -0.28 -24.01
N GLU A 356 -10.50 -0.48 -24.58
CA GLU A 356 -10.34 -1.08 -25.90
C GLU A 356 -10.82 -2.54 -25.86
N VAL A 357 -11.87 -2.85 -26.62
CA VAL A 357 -12.51 -4.18 -26.66
C VAL A 357 -12.81 -4.60 -28.09
N ASP A 358 -12.65 -5.88 -28.40
CA ASP A 358 -13.15 -6.44 -29.65
C ASP A 358 -14.60 -6.90 -29.42
N PRO A 359 -15.60 -6.44 -30.20
CA PRO A 359 -17.01 -6.79 -30.03
C PRO A 359 -17.30 -8.30 -30.01
N LYS A 360 -16.44 -9.11 -30.63
CA LYS A 360 -16.57 -10.56 -30.71
C LYS A 360 -16.03 -11.29 -29.48
N THR A 361 -15.36 -10.58 -28.58
CA THR A 361 -14.83 -11.12 -27.32
C THR A 361 -15.97 -11.47 -26.39
N THR A 362 -15.85 -12.55 -25.63
CA THR A 362 -16.84 -12.89 -24.60
C THR A 362 -16.75 -11.94 -23.41
N LEU A 363 -17.82 -11.81 -22.63
CA LEU A 363 -17.78 -11.06 -21.39
C LEU A 363 -16.76 -11.65 -20.41
N GLN A 364 -16.62 -12.98 -20.36
CA GLN A 364 -15.60 -13.65 -19.55
C GLN A 364 -14.19 -13.20 -19.95
N ASP A 365 -13.86 -13.23 -21.24
CA ASP A 365 -12.55 -12.80 -21.74
C ASP A 365 -12.28 -11.31 -21.45
N LEU A 366 -13.32 -10.46 -21.52
CA LEU A 366 -13.20 -9.06 -21.13
C LEU A 366 -12.88 -8.94 -19.63
N LEU A 367 -13.58 -9.67 -18.76
CA LEU A 367 -13.34 -9.68 -17.31
C LEU A 367 -11.92 -10.17 -16.99
N ASP A 368 -11.48 -11.25 -17.63
CA ASP A 368 -10.14 -11.82 -17.45
C ASP A 368 -9.05 -10.85 -17.94
N SER A 369 -9.34 -10.04 -18.96
CA SER A 369 -8.40 -9.04 -19.47
C SER A 369 -8.07 -7.95 -18.44
N PHE A 370 -8.97 -7.61 -17.51
CA PHE A 370 -8.70 -6.57 -16.51
C PHE A 370 -7.55 -6.92 -15.56
N ALA A 371 -7.26 -8.20 -15.35
CA ALA A 371 -6.15 -8.63 -14.49
C ALA A 371 -4.78 -8.26 -15.07
N VAL A 372 -4.67 -8.18 -16.40
CA VAL A 372 -3.40 -7.95 -17.11
C VAL A 372 -3.27 -6.57 -17.70
N ARG A 373 -4.38 -5.82 -17.80
CA ARG A 373 -4.39 -4.42 -18.30
C ARG A 373 -3.61 -3.50 -17.35
N PRO A 374 -2.54 -2.83 -17.82
CA PRO A 374 -1.74 -1.90 -16.99
C PRO A 374 -2.58 -0.83 -16.30
N GLU A 375 -3.65 -0.39 -16.96
CA GLU A 375 -4.58 0.64 -16.52
C GLU A 375 -5.54 0.23 -15.39
N ALA A 376 -5.75 -1.07 -15.15
CA ALA A 376 -6.81 -1.55 -14.27
C ALA A 376 -6.32 -2.54 -13.20
N GLN A 377 -5.61 -3.60 -13.63
CA GLN A 377 -5.09 -4.66 -12.76
C GLN A 377 -6.11 -5.15 -11.72
N LEU A 378 -7.34 -5.47 -12.15
CA LEU A 378 -8.46 -5.92 -11.30
C LEU A 378 -8.51 -7.46 -11.27
N LYS A 379 -8.76 -8.05 -10.10
CA LYS A 379 -8.70 -9.51 -9.91
C LYS A 379 -10.06 -10.19 -10.02
N ARG A 380 -11.11 -9.55 -9.49
CA ARG A 380 -12.48 -10.08 -9.46
C ARG A 380 -13.49 -9.00 -9.85
N PRO A 381 -13.40 -8.47 -11.09
CA PRO A 381 -14.28 -7.41 -11.53
C PRO A 381 -15.75 -7.86 -11.62
N SER A 382 -16.64 -6.97 -11.24
CA SER A 382 -18.06 -6.93 -11.62
C SER A 382 -18.25 -5.75 -12.57
N ILE A 383 -19.11 -5.89 -13.57
CA ILE A 383 -19.30 -4.87 -14.61
C ILE A 383 -20.77 -4.61 -14.88
N ARG A 384 -21.11 -3.34 -15.01
CA ARG A 384 -22.45 -2.84 -15.28
C ARG A 384 -22.37 -1.75 -16.35
N ALA A 385 -23.31 -1.75 -17.28
CA ALA A 385 -23.59 -0.62 -18.15
C ALA A 385 -24.74 0.22 -17.56
N ASP A 386 -24.91 1.46 -18.01
CA ASP A 386 -25.88 2.43 -17.47
C ASP A 386 -27.26 1.80 -17.15
N ASN A 387 -27.78 1.01 -18.11
CA ASN A 387 -29.12 0.42 -18.03
C ASN A 387 -29.15 -1.09 -17.75
N LYS A 388 -28.00 -1.77 -17.61
CA LYS A 388 -27.95 -3.24 -17.51
C LYS A 388 -26.76 -3.73 -16.69
N THR A 389 -27.05 -4.55 -15.70
CA THR A 389 -26.01 -5.30 -14.99
C THR A 389 -25.53 -6.45 -15.87
N LEU A 390 -24.26 -6.42 -16.27
CA LEU A 390 -23.69 -7.43 -17.16
C LEU A 390 -23.23 -8.63 -16.37
N TYR A 391 -22.43 -8.41 -15.31
CA TYR A 391 -21.99 -9.44 -14.38
C TYR A 391 -21.71 -8.88 -12.98
N MET A 392 -22.16 -9.57 -11.93
CA MET A 392 -21.91 -9.20 -10.54
C MET A 392 -21.41 -10.39 -9.73
N GLN A 393 -20.31 -10.21 -8.99
CA GLN A 393 -19.74 -11.23 -8.11
C GLN A 393 -20.55 -11.43 -6.81
N SER A 394 -21.34 -10.44 -6.41
CA SER A 394 -22.09 -10.42 -5.15
C SER A 394 -23.32 -9.51 -5.27
N PRO A 395 -24.45 -9.80 -4.59
CA PRO A 395 -24.74 -11.01 -3.81
C PRO A 395 -24.94 -12.26 -4.70
N PRO A 396 -24.91 -13.49 -4.13
CA PRO A 396 -25.00 -14.74 -4.89
C PRO A 396 -26.20 -14.83 -5.84
N SER A 397 -27.33 -14.22 -5.48
CA SER A 397 -28.52 -14.18 -6.33
C SER A 397 -28.30 -13.41 -7.64
N LEU A 398 -27.57 -12.30 -7.60
CA LEU A 398 -27.21 -11.54 -8.80
C LEU A 398 -26.11 -12.23 -9.59
N GLU A 399 -25.18 -12.90 -8.91
CA GLU A 399 -24.15 -13.72 -9.56
C GLU A 399 -24.79 -14.83 -10.40
N GLU A 400 -25.71 -15.62 -9.82
CA GLU A 400 -26.41 -16.69 -10.54
C GLU A 400 -27.23 -16.17 -11.73
N GLN A 401 -27.87 -15.01 -11.58
CA GLN A 401 -28.68 -14.40 -12.64
C GLN A 401 -27.83 -13.84 -13.78
N THR A 402 -26.63 -13.33 -13.49
CA THR A 402 -25.77 -12.66 -14.48
C THR A 402 -24.69 -13.57 -15.05
N ARG A 403 -24.37 -14.69 -14.39
CA ARG A 403 -23.44 -15.72 -14.87
C ARG A 403 -23.69 -16.18 -16.31
N PRO A 404 -24.92 -16.37 -16.80
CA PRO A 404 -25.16 -16.75 -18.20
C PRO A 404 -24.69 -15.70 -19.22
N ASN A 405 -24.44 -14.45 -18.81
CA ASN A 405 -23.90 -13.41 -19.69
C ASN A 405 -22.40 -13.58 -19.95
N LEU A 406 -21.67 -14.33 -19.12
CA LEU A 406 -20.23 -14.52 -19.25
C LEU A 406 -19.84 -15.18 -20.58
N GLU A 407 -20.68 -16.11 -21.06
CA GLU A 407 -20.48 -16.83 -22.32
C GLU A 407 -20.89 -16.01 -23.56
N LYS A 408 -21.64 -14.91 -23.37
CA LYS A 408 -22.11 -14.06 -24.46
C LYS A 408 -21.01 -13.10 -24.92
N THR A 409 -21.01 -12.78 -26.20
CA THR A 409 -20.11 -11.75 -26.75
C THR A 409 -20.58 -10.34 -26.36
N ILE A 410 -19.67 -9.36 -26.44
CA ILE A 410 -20.02 -7.95 -26.23
C ILE A 410 -21.13 -7.50 -27.20
N GLU A 411 -21.10 -7.99 -28.44
CA GLU A 411 -22.15 -7.75 -29.44
C GLU A 411 -23.50 -8.40 -29.05
N GLU A 412 -23.50 -9.64 -28.57
CA GLU A 412 -24.71 -10.34 -28.09
C GLU A 412 -25.31 -9.72 -26.81
N LEU A 413 -24.49 -8.99 -26.05
CA LEU A 413 -24.93 -8.24 -24.87
C LEU A 413 -25.58 -6.91 -25.20
N GLU A 414 -25.62 -6.53 -26.49
CA GLU A 414 -26.18 -5.29 -27.03
C GLU A 414 -25.45 -4.05 -26.48
N LEU A 415 -24.11 -4.14 -26.37
CA LEU A 415 -23.28 -3.04 -25.96
C LEU A 415 -22.84 -2.20 -27.16
N GLU A 416 -22.77 -0.88 -26.98
CA GLU A 416 -22.46 0.08 -28.05
C GLU A 416 -21.05 0.68 -27.90
N ASP A 417 -20.46 1.08 -29.01
CA ASP A 417 -19.21 1.85 -29.01
C ASP A 417 -19.43 3.22 -28.35
N GLY A 418 -18.54 3.61 -27.45
CA GLY A 418 -18.67 4.82 -26.62
C GLY A 418 -19.56 4.68 -25.39
N GLN A 419 -20.18 3.52 -25.15
CA GLN A 419 -21.05 3.31 -24.00
C GLN A 419 -20.26 3.28 -22.68
N ASN A 420 -20.76 3.98 -21.67
CA ASN A 420 -20.15 3.94 -20.33
C ASN A 420 -20.40 2.60 -19.65
N VAL A 421 -19.35 2.10 -18.99
CA VAL A 421 -19.40 0.92 -18.14
C VAL A 421 -18.71 1.21 -16.82
N LEU A 422 -19.36 0.75 -15.76
CA LEU A 422 -18.91 0.87 -14.40
C LEU A 422 -18.40 -0.49 -13.94
N VAL A 423 -17.14 -0.52 -13.50
CA VAL A 423 -16.47 -1.74 -13.04
C VAL A 423 -16.21 -1.61 -11.54
N THR A 424 -16.50 -2.65 -10.78
CA THR A 424 -16.18 -2.72 -9.34
C THR A 424 -15.38 -3.97 -9.07
N ASP A 425 -14.55 -3.98 -8.03
CA ASP A 425 -13.82 -5.17 -7.60
C ASP A 425 -13.87 -5.23 -6.07
N PRO A 426 -14.24 -6.37 -5.45
CA PRO A 426 -14.30 -6.49 -3.99
C PRO A 426 -13.01 -6.11 -3.26
N ALA A 427 -11.85 -6.14 -3.93
CA ALA A 427 -10.58 -5.71 -3.37
C ALA A 427 -10.48 -4.18 -3.16
N PHE A 428 -11.33 -3.40 -3.82
CA PHE A 428 -11.30 -1.94 -3.79
C PHE A 428 -12.69 -1.36 -3.46
N PRO A 429 -12.78 -0.29 -2.65
CA PRO A 429 -14.05 0.32 -2.32
C PRO A 429 -14.61 1.21 -3.46
N LEU A 430 -14.02 1.15 -4.66
CA LEU A 430 -14.27 2.08 -5.76
C LEU A 430 -15.14 1.50 -6.86
N GLN A 431 -15.75 2.43 -7.58
CA GLN A 431 -16.31 2.23 -8.90
C GLN A 431 -15.36 2.82 -9.93
N PHE A 432 -14.85 1.99 -10.83
CA PHE A 432 -13.97 2.39 -11.92
C PHE A 432 -14.81 2.71 -13.15
N ASN A 433 -14.77 3.97 -13.59
CA ASN A 433 -15.53 4.45 -14.75
C ASN A 433 -14.74 4.25 -16.05
N PHE A 434 -15.30 3.47 -16.96
CA PHE A 434 -14.77 3.25 -18.30
C PHE A 434 -15.82 3.57 -19.36
N TYR A 435 -15.40 3.71 -20.61
CA TYR A 435 -16.28 3.63 -21.77
C TYR A 435 -15.73 2.63 -22.78
N LEU A 436 -16.61 1.87 -23.42
CA LEU A 436 -16.21 0.89 -24.41
C LEU A 436 -15.68 1.61 -25.66
N ARG A 437 -14.53 1.17 -26.16
CA ARG A 437 -14.03 1.59 -27.46
C ARG A 437 -13.80 0.36 -28.31
N PHE A 438 -14.59 0.22 -29.37
CA PHE A 438 -14.53 -0.96 -30.23
C PHE A 438 -13.32 -0.88 -31.15
N LYS A 439 -12.49 -1.92 -31.12
CA LYS A 439 -11.35 -2.02 -32.03
C LYS A 439 -11.85 -2.01 -33.46
N THR A 440 -11.41 -1.02 -34.23
CA THR A 440 -11.73 -0.97 -35.66
C THR A 440 -10.96 -2.08 -36.36
N THR A 441 -11.66 -3.10 -36.86
CA THR A 441 -11.08 -4.07 -37.80
C THR A 441 -10.64 -3.29 -39.04
N VAL A 442 -9.32 -3.15 -39.24
CA VAL A 442 -8.73 -2.78 -40.53
C VAL A 442 -8.75 -3.99 -41.45
#